data_AF-A0A537DXY3-F1
#
_entry.id   AF-A0A537DXY3-F1
#
_cell.length_a   1.000
_cell.length_b   1.000
_cell.length_c   1.000
_cell.angle_alpha   90.00
_cell.angle_beta   90.00
_cell.angle_gamma   90.00
#
_symmetry.space_group_name_H-M   'P 1'
#
loop_
_entity.id
_entity.type
_entity.pdbx_description
1 polymer ?
#
loop_
_entity_poly.entity_id
_entity_poly.type
_entity_poly.pdbx_seq_one_letter_code
_entity_poly.pdbx_strand_id
1 'polypeptide(L)'
;MAFQIQDDVLDFHNGSGEQLLKGPNIVTSHCLHEAPRPNHNSDVLNSNNNHSNREVLQLLKRTGSLEFARKRARNYALEAKASLRKIKRLRNRKILEEYADYLWKRKE
;
A
#
# COMPACT_ATOMS: atom_id res chain seq x y z
N MET A 1 5.43 -8.41 -2.30
CA MET A 1 4.15 -7.82 -1.81
C MET A 1 4.38 -6.68 -0.82
N ALA A 2 4.99 -6.88 0.35
CA ALA A 2 5.22 -5.78 1.31
C ALA A 2 5.93 -4.56 0.69
N PHE A 3 6.92 -4.81 -0.17
CA PHE A 3 7.64 -3.79 -0.94
C PHE A 3 6.70 -2.98 -1.85
N GLN A 4 5.99 -3.64 -2.77
CA GLN A 4 5.04 -3.00 -3.68
C GLN A 4 3.97 -2.19 -2.93
N ILE A 5 3.43 -2.74 -1.84
CA ILE A 5 2.40 -2.05 -1.04
C ILE A 5 2.97 -0.78 -0.38
N GLN A 6 4.25 -0.78 -0.01
CA GLN A 6 4.90 0.39 0.55
C GLN A 6 5.17 1.44 -0.53
N ASP A 7 5.62 1.04 -1.72
CA ASP A 7 5.76 1.94 -2.88
C ASP A 7 4.40 2.56 -3.25
N ASP A 8 3.36 1.73 -3.33
CA ASP A 8 1.97 2.13 -3.55
C ASP A 8 1.48 3.20 -2.53
N VAL A 9 1.98 3.19 -1.29
CA VAL A 9 1.65 4.17 -0.25
C VAL A 9 2.49 5.44 -0.37
N LEU A 10 3.74 5.32 -0.82
CA LEU A 10 4.67 6.44 -1.03
C LEU A 10 4.25 7.31 -2.22
N ASP A 11 3.65 6.71 -3.25
CA ASP A 11 3.04 7.42 -4.40
C ASP A 11 1.98 8.45 -3.95
N PHE A 12 1.37 8.26 -2.78
CA PHE A 12 0.39 9.19 -2.20
C PHE A 12 1.00 10.21 -1.21
N HIS A 13 2.25 10.04 -0.78
CA HIS A 13 2.93 10.97 0.14
C HIS A 13 3.77 12.01 -0.60
N ASN A 14 4.35 11.64 -1.74
CA ASN A 14 5.20 12.53 -2.52
C ASN A 14 4.33 13.33 -3.49
N GLY A 15 4.06 14.58 -3.13
CA GLY A 15 3.19 15.51 -3.85
C GLY A 15 3.68 15.96 -5.23
N SER A 16 4.33 15.09 -6.01
CA SER A 16 4.55 15.30 -7.44
C SER A 16 3.19 15.38 -8.12
N GLY A 17 2.93 16.48 -8.82
CA GLY A 17 1.61 16.91 -9.33
C GLY A 17 0.86 15.97 -10.26
N GLU A 18 1.38 14.79 -10.58
CA GLU A 18 0.67 13.74 -11.32
C GLU A 18 0.65 12.46 -10.49
N GLN A 19 -0.42 12.25 -9.71
CA GLN A 19 -0.76 10.88 -9.30
C GLN A 19 -1.30 10.16 -10.53
N LEU A 20 -0.38 9.71 -11.38
CA LEU A 20 -0.75 8.78 -12.43
C LEU A 20 -1.14 7.47 -11.73
N LEU A 21 -2.42 7.22 -11.60
CA LEU A 21 -2.98 5.91 -11.28
C LEU A 21 -2.66 5.00 -12.48
N LYS A 22 -1.38 4.58 -12.60
CA LYS A 22 -0.85 3.81 -13.75
C LYS A 22 -1.42 2.40 -13.83
N GLY A 23 -2.16 1.96 -12.82
CA GLY A 23 -2.72 0.63 -12.74
C GLY A 23 -3.36 0.33 -11.39
N PRO A 24 -3.83 -0.92 -11.21
CA PRO A 24 -4.42 -1.37 -9.95
C PRO A 24 -3.39 -1.31 -8.81
N ASN A 25 -3.70 -0.51 -7.79
CA ASN A 25 -2.93 -0.36 -6.56
C ASN A 25 -3.81 -0.85 -5.39
N ILE A 26 -3.21 -1.44 -4.35
CA ILE A 26 -3.95 -1.97 -3.19
C ILE A 26 -4.76 -0.88 -2.46
N VAL A 27 -4.25 0.36 -2.41
CA VAL A 27 -4.87 1.52 -1.77
C VAL A 27 -6.16 1.90 -2.49
N THR A 28 -6.12 2.00 -3.83
CA THR A 28 -7.32 2.34 -4.62
C THR A 28 -8.30 1.18 -4.69
N SER A 29 -7.80 -0.05 -4.77
CA SER A 29 -8.63 -1.26 -4.75
C SER A 29 -9.44 -1.37 -3.44
N HIS A 30 -8.79 -1.13 -2.30
CA HIS A 30 -9.48 -1.08 -1.01
C HIS A 30 -10.49 0.07 -0.94
N CYS A 31 -10.12 1.26 -1.43
CA CYS A 31 -11.02 2.42 -1.44
C CYS A 31 -12.30 2.17 -2.26
N LEU A 32 -12.19 1.47 -3.38
CA LEU A 32 -13.33 1.06 -4.21
C LEU A 32 -14.17 -0.02 -3.53
N HIS A 33 -13.54 -0.95 -2.81
CA HIS A 33 -14.24 -2.00 -2.07
C HIS A 33 -15.05 -1.46 -0.89
N GLU A 34 -14.49 -0.52 -0.14
CA GLU A 34 -15.14 0.14 1.01
C GLU A 34 -16.16 1.21 0.59
N ALA A 35 -16.34 1.45 -0.72
CA ALA A 35 -17.27 2.45 -1.20
C ALA A 35 -18.72 1.99 -0.96
N PRO A 36 -19.54 2.72 -0.17
CA PRO A 36 -20.95 2.36 0.04
C PRO A 36 -21.78 2.48 -1.25
N ARG A 37 -21.23 3.11 -2.30
CA ARG A 37 -21.80 3.18 -3.64
C ARG A 37 -20.69 2.98 -4.69
N PRO A 38 -20.87 2.11 -5.69
CA PRO A 38 -19.82 1.74 -6.66
C PRO A 38 -19.24 2.92 -7.47
N ASN A 39 -20.03 3.98 -7.69
CA ASN A 39 -19.69 5.02 -8.67
C ASN A 39 -18.95 6.22 -8.07
N HIS A 40 -19.21 6.59 -6.81
CA HIS A 40 -18.67 7.86 -6.29
C HIS A 40 -17.16 7.83 -6.08
N ASN A 41 -16.62 6.74 -5.54
CA ASN A 41 -15.18 6.62 -5.30
C ASN A 41 -14.42 6.35 -6.60
N SER A 42 -15.04 5.67 -7.58
CA SER A 42 -14.42 5.43 -8.89
C SER A 42 -14.32 6.70 -9.73
N ASP A 43 -15.30 7.60 -9.63
CA ASP A 43 -15.25 8.91 -10.30
C ASP A 43 -14.11 9.79 -9.78
N VAL A 44 -13.91 9.83 -8.45
CA VAL A 44 -12.84 10.60 -7.80
C VAL A 44 -11.45 10.00 -8.07
N LEU A 45 -11.37 8.68 -8.20
CA LEU A 45 -10.15 7.96 -8.54
C LEU A 45 -9.89 7.90 -10.05
N ASN A 46 -10.75 8.47 -10.89
CA ASN A 46 -10.50 8.50 -12.33
C ASN A 46 -9.58 9.68 -12.69
N SER A 47 -8.38 9.38 -13.19
CA SER A 47 -7.37 10.38 -13.57
C SER A 47 -7.84 11.31 -14.70
N ASN A 48 -8.88 10.91 -15.46
CA ASN A 48 -9.48 11.74 -16.50
C ASN A 48 -10.45 12.83 -15.98
N ASN A 49 -10.80 12.82 -14.69
CA ASN A 49 -11.85 13.71 -14.14
C ASN A 49 -11.31 15.02 -13.52
N ASN A 50 -10.05 15.39 -13.75
CA ASN A 50 -9.42 16.64 -13.24
C ASN A 50 -9.55 16.87 -11.71
N HIS A 51 -9.78 15.81 -10.92
CA HIS A 51 -9.84 15.92 -9.47
C HIS A 51 -8.48 16.30 -8.90
N SER A 52 -8.49 17.14 -7.87
CA SER A 52 -7.24 17.55 -7.24
C SER A 52 -6.65 16.39 -6.44
N ASN A 53 -5.31 16.25 -6.43
CA ASN A 53 -4.61 15.29 -5.58
C ASN A 53 -5.06 15.37 -4.10
N ARG A 54 -5.48 16.56 -3.65
CA ARG A 54 -6.00 16.78 -2.30
C ARG A 54 -7.32 16.06 -2.06
N GLU A 55 -8.24 16.04 -3.02
CA GLU A 55 -9.52 15.33 -2.94
C GLU A 55 -9.31 13.82 -2.89
N VAL A 56 -8.44 13.30 -3.76
CA VAL A 56 -8.06 11.87 -3.76
C VAL A 56 -7.46 11.48 -2.41
N LEU A 57 -6.50 12.26 -1.89
CA LEU A 57 -5.89 11.98 -0.60
C LEU A 57 -6.89 12.06 0.57
N GLN A 58 -7.83 13.00 0.52
CA GLN A 58 -8.90 13.07 1.52
C GLN A 58 -9.82 11.85 1.47
N LEU A 59 -10.19 11.39 0.27
CA LEU A 59 -10.99 10.18 0.09
C LEU A 59 -10.26 8.93 0.63
N LEU A 60 -8.98 8.78 0.29
CA LEU A 60 -8.16 7.65 0.74
C LEU A 60 -7.95 7.65 2.26
N LYS A 61 -7.83 8.84 2.88
CA LYS A 61 -7.79 8.98 4.35
C LYS A 61 -9.12 8.62 4.98
N ARG A 62 -10.24 9.13 4.45
CA ARG A 62 -11.59 8.89 4.98
C ARG A 62 -11.99 7.42 4.90
N THR A 63 -11.56 6.72 3.87
CA THR A 63 -11.81 5.27 3.70
C THR A 63 -10.82 4.40 4.48
N GLY A 64 -9.83 4.98 5.17
CA GLY A 64 -8.80 4.22 5.89
C GLY A 64 -7.85 3.42 4.98
N SER A 65 -7.89 3.63 3.67
CA SER A 65 -7.20 2.80 2.68
C SER A 65 -5.67 2.86 2.79
N LEU A 66 -5.12 4.02 3.18
CA LEU A 66 -3.69 4.17 3.45
C LEU A 66 -3.24 3.39 4.69
N GLU A 67 -4.07 3.36 5.74
CA GLU A 67 -3.78 2.61 6.96
C GLU A 67 -3.89 1.09 6.70
N PHE A 68 -4.92 0.69 5.95
CA PHE A 68 -5.09 -0.68 5.50
C PHE A 68 -3.86 -1.19 4.75
N ALA A 69 -3.39 -0.45 3.75
CA ALA A 69 -2.22 -0.82 2.96
C ALA A 69 -0.96 -0.97 3.85
N ARG A 70 -0.68 -0.01 4.73
CA ARG A 70 0.44 -0.09 5.69
C ARG A 70 0.35 -1.32 6.59
N LYS A 71 -0.84 -1.59 7.14
CA LYS A 71 -1.08 -2.76 7.98
C LYS A 71 -0.86 -4.05 7.19
N ARG A 72 -1.30 -4.09 5.93
CA ARG A 72 -1.11 -5.25 5.06
C ARG A 72 0.36 -5.50 4.72
N ALA A 73 1.14 -4.45 4.42
CA ALA A 73 2.58 -4.56 4.22
C ALA A 73 3.29 -5.15 5.44
N ARG A 74 2.95 -4.65 6.63
CA ARG A 74 3.47 -5.18 7.90
C ARG A 74 3.08 -6.66 8.09
N ASN A 75 1.84 -7.03 7.80
CA ASN A 75 1.38 -8.42 7.94
C ASN A 75 2.17 -9.36 7.02
N TYR A 76 2.42 -8.97 5.76
CA TYR A 76 3.27 -9.75 4.86
C TYR A 76 4.68 -9.94 5.39
N ALA A 77 5.29 -8.92 5.99
CA ALA A 77 6.59 -9.06 6.63
C ALA A 77 6.56 -10.03 7.82
N LEU A 78 5.51 -9.97 8.66
CA LEU A 78 5.33 -10.90 9.77
C LEU A 78 5.10 -12.35 9.30
N GLU A 79 4.28 -12.55 8.27
CA GLU A 79 4.03 -13.86 7.64
C GLU A 79 5.32 -14.44 7.03
N ALA A 80 6.13 -13.60 6.38
CA ALA A 80 7.43 -14.01 5.85
C ALA A 80 8.37 -14.46 6.98
N LYS A 81 8.48 -13.69 8.07
CA LYS A 81 9.29 -14.05 9.23
C LYS A 81 8.79 -15.33 9.91
N ALA A 82 7.48 -15.51 10.05
CA ALA A 82 6.90 -16.73 10.57
C ALA A 82 7.24 -17.94 9.69
N SER A 83 7.28 -17.77 8.36
CA SER A 83 7.66 -18.82 7.42
C SER A 83 9.15 -19.16 7.50
N LEU A 84 10.03 -18.17 7.61
CA LEU A 84 11.48 -18.36 7.79
C LEU A 84 11.83 -19.15 9.07
N ARG A 85 11.04 -18.98 10.13
CA ARG A 85 11.21 -19.71 11.40
C ARG A 85 10.88 -21.20 11.28
N LYS A 86 10.01 -21.59 10.35
CA LYS A 86 9.65 -23.00 10.12
C LYS A 86 10.76 -23.80 9.43
N ILE A 87 11.69 -23.14 8.74
CA ILE A 87 12.75 -23.80 7.98
C ILE A 87 13.92 -24.17 8.92
N LYS A 88 14.14 -25.47 9.13
CA LYS A 88 15.29 -25.98 9.92
C LYS A 88 16.61 -25.70 9.19
N ARG A 89 17.65 -25.36 9.97
CA ARG A 89 19.02 -25.11 9.48
C ARG A 89 19.12 -24.06 8.36
N LEU A 90 18.17 -23.13 8.29
CA LEU A 90 18.23 -22.00 7.36
C LEU A 90 19.45 -21.12 7.67
N ARG A 91 20.43 -21.14 6.78
CA ARG A 91 21.57 -20.22 6.83
C ARG A 91 21.06 -18.80 6.63
N ASN A 92 21.71 -17.83 7.27
CA ASN A 92 21.40 -16.41 7.12
C ASN A 92 19.94 -16.02 7.44
N ARG A 93 19.22 -16.79 8.27
CA ARG A 93 17.83 -16.46 8.66
C ARG A 93 17.70 -15.03 9.16
N LYS A 94 18.63 -14.57 10.00
CA LYS A 94 18.62 -13.21 10.55
C LYS A 94 18.61 -12.14 9.46
N ILE A 95 19.44 -12.30 8.43
CA ILE A 95 19.52 -11.37 7.28
C ILE A 95 18.18 -11.35 6.53
N LEU A 96 17.54 -12.50 6.34
CA LEU A 96 16.24 -12.58 5.66
C LEU A 96 15.11 -11.94 6.50
N GLU A 97 15.15 -12.10 7.83
CA GLU A 97 14.20 -11.44 8.73
C GLU A 97 14.40 -9.91 8.75
N GLU A 98 15.65 -9.44 8.77
CA GLU A 98 15.99 -8.02 8.69
C GLU A 98 15.61 -7.42 7.33
N TYR A 99 15.80 -8.17 6.25
CA TYR A 99 15.38 -7.76 4.91
C TYR A 99 13.85 -7.64 4.83
N ALA A 100 13.10 -8.58 5.40
CA ALA A 100 11.65 -8.48 5.48
C ALA A 100 11.20 -7.23 6.26
N ASP A 101 11.89 -6.88 7.35
CA ASP A 101 11.61 -5.65 8.10
C ASP A 101 11.96 -4.38 7.30
N TYR A 102 13.09 -4.39 6.58
CA TYR A 102 13.51 -3.28 5.74
C TYR A 102 12.48 -2.95 4.64
N LEU A 103 11.94 -3.99 3.97
CA LEU A 103 11.01 -3.79 2.85
C LEU A 103 9.71 -3.07 3.23
N TRP A 104 9.21 -3.23 4.47
CA TRP A 104 7.97 -2.55 4.90
C TRP A 104 8.22 -1.28 5.71
N LYS A 105 9.38 -1.17 6.39
CA LYS A 105 9.74 0.04 7.17
C LYS A 105 10.36 1.14 6.32
N ARG A 106 10.44 0.95 5.00
CA ARG A 106 11.04 1.91 4.07
C ARG A 106 10.34 3.27 4.22
N LYS A 107 11.03 4.19 4.90
CA LYS A 107 10.73 5.62 4.94
C LYS A 107 11.87 6.23 4.13
N GLU A 108 11.59 6.55 2.88
CA GLU A 108 12.45 7.27 1.92
C GLU A 108 13.96 7.07 2.06
#